data_AF-X1UFL5-F1
#
_entry.id   AF-X1UFL5-F1
#
_cell.length_a   1.000
_cell.length_b   1.000
_cell.length_c   1.000
_cell.angle_alpha   90.00
_cell.angle_beta   90.00
_cell.angle_gamma   90.00
#
_symmetry.space_group_name_H-M   'P 1'
#
loop_
_entity.id
_entity.type
_entity.pdbx_description
1 polymer ?
#
loop_
_entity_poly.entity_id
_entity_poly.type
_entity_poly.pdbx_seq_one_letter_code
_entity_poly.pdbx_strand_id
1 'polypeptide(L)'
;KYDGIMMVHMRDEQDKILESLDEMIRVAKESKVRVHISHLKALGPANWGKVREALKKIEETSKEGLEINFGQYPYDAACTGLKVIVPT
;
A
#
# COMPACT_ATOMS: atom_id res chain seq x y z
N LYS A 1 -17.27 1.09 17.58
CA LYS A 1 -18.61 1.64 17.25
C LYS A 1 -18.97 1.47 15.77
N TYR A 2 -18.02 1.63 14.83
CA TYR A 2 -18.33 1.62 13.39
C TYR A 2 -17.75 0.45 12.58
N ASP A 3 -16.87 -0.38 13.18
CA ASP A 3 -16.19 -1.49 12.49
C ASP A 3 -15.70 -1.10 11.08
N GLY A 4 -15.16 0.11 10.95
CA GLY A 4 -14.85 0.69 9.65
C GLY A 4 -13.58 0.10 9.04
N ILE A 5 -13.42 0.32 7.73
CA ILE A 5 -12.20 0.03 6.99
C ILE A 5 -11.65 1.34 6.47
N MET A 6 -10.35 1.57 6.68
CA MET A 6 -9.62 2.65 6.04
C MET A 6 -9.02 2.11 4.74
N MET A 7 -9.58 2.55 3.61
CA MET A 7 -9.02 2.26 2.29
C MET A 7 -8.12 3.41 1.85
N VAL A 8 -6.92 3.09 1.35
CA VAL A 8 -5.89 4.09 1.10
C VAL A 8 -5.16 3.85 -0.22
N HIS A 9 -4.95 4.91 -0.99
CA HIS A 9 -3.90 4.98 -2.01
C HIS A 9 -2.65 5.48 -1.28
N MET A 10 -1.63 4.64 -1.18
CA MET A 10 -0.44 4.95 -0.38
C MET A 10 0.31 6.19 -0.88
N ARG A 11 1.09 6.80 0.00
CA ARG A 11 1.79 8.06 -0.28
C ARG A 11 2.72 7.97 -1.49
N ASP A 12 3.43 6.86 -1.62
CA ASP A 12 4.34 6.58 -2.71
C ASP A 12 4.25 5.09 -3.10
N GLU A 13 4.20 4.84 -4.41
CA GLU A 13 4.17 3.49 -5.00
C GLU A 13 5.38 3.27 -5.92
N GLN A 14 6.39 4.15 -5.85
CA GLN A 14 7.64 4.10 -6.60
C GLN A 14 8.78 3.76 -5.62
N ASP A 15 9.70 4.72 -5.40
CA ASP A 15 10.94 4.49 -4.69
C ASP A 15 10.71 4.20 -3.21
N LYS A 16 9.63 4.76 -2.63
CA LYS A 16 9.29 4.72 -1.21
C LYS A 16 8.07 3.84 -0.90
N ILE A 17 7.82 2.83 -1.72
CA ILE A 17 6.69 1.91 -1.53
C ILE A 17 6.73 1.19 -0.17
N LEU A 18 7.91 0.77 0.30
CA LEU A 18 8.04 0.03 1.56
C LEU A 18 7.83 0.94 2.77
N GLU A 19 8.36 2.16 2.70
CA GLU A 19 8.18 3.19 3.71
C GLU A 19 6.72 3.65 3.78
N SER A 20 6.04 3.74 2.64
CA SER A 20 4.61 4.05 2.58
C SER A 20 3.75 2.92 3.16
N LEU A 21 4.15 1.66 2.95
CA LEU A 21 3.51 0.53 3.62
C LEU A 21 3.77 0.55 5.13
N ASP A 22 4.99 0.85 5.57
CA ASP A 22 5.35 0.98 6.98
C ASP A 22 4.55 2.11 7.67
N GLU A 23 4.28 3.21 6.95
CA GLU A 23 3.35 4.26 7.40
C GLU A 23 1.96 3.69 7.69
N MET A 24 1.42 2.87 6.78
CA MET A 24 0.09 2.28 6.94
C MET A 24 0.04 1.21 8.04
N ILE A 25 1.11 0.42 8.19
CA ILE A 25 1.25 -0.54 9.30
C ILE A 25 1.27 0.22 10.63
N ARG A 26 2.00 1.34 10.72
CA ARG A 26 2.00 2.19 11.92
C ARG A 26 0.60 2.73 12.23
N VAL A 27 -0.11 3.24 11.22
CA VAL A 27 -1.49 3.72 11.37
C VAL A 27 -2.40 2.59 11.90
N ALA A 28 -2.32 1.39 11.32
CA ALA A 28 -3.07 0.23 11.80
C ALA A 28 -2.73 -0.14 13.26
N LYS A 29 -1.43 -0.12 13.61
CA LYS A 29 -0.92 -0.42 14.96
C LYS A 29 -1.44 0.54 16.01
N GLU A 30 -1.38 1.84 15.74
CA GLU A 30 -1.73 2.90 16.68
C GLU A 30 -3.24 3.08 16.80
N SER A 31 -3.97 3.07 15.67
CA SER A 31 -5.41 3.33 15.66
C SER A 31 -6.28 2.08 15.85
N LYS A 32 -5.71 0.88 15.65
CA LYS A 32 -6.43 -0.40 15.56
C LYS A 32 -7.47 -0.46 14.44
N VAL A 33 -7.39 0.44 13.45
CA VAL A 33 -8.26 0.39 12.27
C VAL A 33 -7.82 -0.72 11.33
N ARG A 34 -8.79 -1.32 10.64
CA ARG A 34 -8.53 -2.23 9.51
C ARG A 34 -8.11 -1.41 8.29
N VAL A 35 -7.06 -1.85 7.60
CA VAL A 35 -6.51 -1.14 6.44
C VAL A 35 -6.66 -1.95 5.17
N HIS A 36 -7.16 -1.33 4.12
CA HIS A 36 -7.16 -1.86 2.75
C HIS A 36 -6.27 -1.01 1.86
N ILE A 37 -5.14 -1.56 1.40
CA ILE A 37 -4.26 -0.90 0.44
C ILE A 37 -4.90 -1.00 -0.95
N SER A 38 -5.18 0.14 -1.54
CA SER A 38 -5.68 0.21 -2.93
C SER A 38 -4.58 -0.23 -3.88
N HIS A 39 -4.91 -1.08 -4.85
CA HIS A 39 -4.10 -1.42 -6.04
C HIS A 39 -2.58 -1.51 -5.78
N LEU A 40 -2.17 -2.39 -4.86
CA LEU A 40 -0.77 -2.53 -4.43
C LEU A 40 0.14 -2.81 -5.63
N LYS A 41 1.06 -1.89 -5.96
CA LYS A 41 1.96 -2.00 -7.10
C LYS A 41 3.29 -1.32 -6.82
N ALA A 42 4.34 -1.69 -7.56
CA ALA A 42 5.60 -0.96 -7.59
C ALA A 42 5.85 -0.38 -8.99
N LEU A 43 5.92 0.94 -9.08
CA LEU A 43 6.08 1.70 -10.32
C LEU A 43 7.56 1.98 -10.58
N GLY A 44 7.95 1.90 -11.86
CA GLY A 44 9.33 2.14 -12.31
C GLY A 44 10.21 0.89 -12.27
N PRO A 45 11.04 0.62 -13.29
CA PRO A 45 11.88 -0.58 -13.36
C PRO A 45 12.81 -0.79 -12.17
N ALA A 46 13.30 0.30 -11.56
CA ALA A 46 14.16 0.24 -10.37
C ALA A 46 13.45 -0.33 -9.12
N ASN A 47 12.11 -0.32 -9.10
CA ASN A 47 11.30 -0.79 -7.98
C ASN A 47 10.69 -2.17 -8.22
N TRP A 48 10.88 -2.75 -9.40
CA TRP A 48 10.40 -4.08 -9.71
C TRP A 48 10.96 -5.11 -8.72
N GLY A 49 10.09 -5.96 -8.19
CA GLY A 49 10.44 -6.92 -7.14
C GLY A 49 10.15 -6.42 -5.71
N LYS A 50 10.09 -5.11 -5.43
CA LYS A 50 9.74 -4.59 -4.10
C LYS A 50 8.36 -5.03 -3.61
N VAL A 51 7.43 -5.33 -4.53
CA VAL A 51 6.12 -5.93 -4.18
C VAL A 51 6.29 -7.25 -3.43
N ARG A 52 7.32 -8.06 -3.71
CA ARG A 52 7.55 -9.31 -2.97
C ARG A 52 7.85 -9.05 -1.50
N GLU A 53 8.63 -8.01 -1.22
CA GLU A 53 8.93 -7.58 0.14
C GLU A 53 7.70 -6.95 0.82
N ALA A 54 6.93 -6.15 0.09
CA ALA A 54 5.67 -5.60 0.58
C ALA A 54 4.68 -6.71 0.99
N LEU A 55 4.53 -7.75 0.16
CA LEU A 55 3.69 -8.92 0.46
C LEU A 55 4.17 -9.65 1.71
N LYS A 56 5.50 -9.84 1.85
CA LYS A 56 6.09 -10.45 3.05
C LYS A 56 5.76 -9.64 4.31
N LYS A 57 5.91 -8.31 4.27
CA LYS A 57 5.56 -7.41 5.39
C LYS A 57 4.07 -7.48 5.74
N ILE A 58 3.19 -7.53 4.74
CA ILE A 58 1.74 -7.69 4.96
C ILE A 58 1.45 -9.03 5.65
N GLU A 59 2.08 -10.12 5.20
CA GLU A 59 1.92 -11.44 5.81
C GLU A 59 2.42 -11.47 7.27
N GLU A 60 3.59 -10.88 7.54
CA GLU A 60 4.15 -10.75 8.89
C GLU A 60 3.23 -9.93 9.80
N THR A 61 2.72 -8.80 9.29
CA THR A 61 1.79 -7.93 10.01
C THR A 61 0.46 -8.64 10.31
N SER A 62 -0.02 -9.47 9.37
CA SER A 62 -1.21 -10.30 9.59
C SER A 62 -0.99 -11.34 10.69
N LYS A 63 0.21 -11.94 10.78
CA LYS A 63 0.58 -12.86 11.88
C LYS A 63 0.63 -12.16 13.25
N GLU A 64 0.87 -10.85 13.28
CA GLU A 64 0.79 -10.03 14.49
C GLU A 64 -0.67 -9.69 14.90
N GLY A 65 -1.67 -10.13 14.13
CA GLY A 65 -3.09 -9.92 14.41
C GLY A 65 -3.64 -8.58 13.90
N LEU A 66 -2.88 -7.87 13.06
CA LEU A 66 -3.34 -6.63 12.42
C LEU A 66 -4.01 -6.96 11.09
N GLU A 67 -5.21 -6.42 10.88
CA GLU A 67 -5.95 -6.60 9.63
C GLU A 67 -5.51 -5.59 8.57
N ILE A 68 -4.54 -6.01 7.75
CA ILE A 68 -4.10 -5.29 6.55
C ILE A 68 -4.26 -6.20 5.35
N ASN A 69 -5.01 -5.73 4.35
CA ASN A 69 -5.20 -6.42 3.08
C ASN A 69 -5.02 -5.45 1.91
N PHE A 70 -5.12 -5.94 0.68
CA PHE A 70 -4.92 -5.13 -0.51
C PHE A 70 -5.75 -5.62 -1.70
N GLY A 71 -6.03 -4.72 -2.63
CA GLY A 71 -6.62 -5.02 -3.93
C GLY A 71 -5.59 -4.95 -5.05
N GLN A 72 -5.89 -5.57 -6.19
CA GLN A 72 -5.08 -5.44 -7.40
C GLN A 72 -5.92 -5.58 -8.67
N TYR A 73 -5.50 -4.93 -9.76
CA TYR A 73 -6.00 -5.15 -11.11
C TYR A 73 -4.99 -5.95 -11.95
N PRO A 74 -5.44 -6.81 -12.88
CA PRO A 74 -4.55 -7.73 -13.61
C PRO A 74 -3.93 -7.08 -14.86
N TYR A 75 -3.31 -5.92 -14.70
CA TYR A 75 -2.65 -5.18 -15.78
C TYR A 75 -1.36 -4.51 -15.29
N ASP A 76 -0.38 -4.38 -16.18
CA ASP A 76 0.90 -3.74 -15.89
C ASP A 76 0.84 -2.20 -15.96
N ALA A 77 -0.27 -1.63 -16.44
CA ALA A 77 -0.44 -0.20 -16.64
C ALA A 77 -1.43 0.41 -15.62
N ALA A 78 -1.02 1.54 -15.05
CA ALA A 78 -1.88 2.37 -14.20
C ALA A 78 -2.55 3.50 -15.00
N CYS A 79 -3.62 4.08 -14.47
CA CYS A 79 -4.31 5.23 -15.04
C CYS A 79 -4.72 6.22 -13.94
N THR A 80 -4.37 7.49 -14.09
CA THR A 80 -4.71 8.58 -13.16
C THR A 80 -4.54 9.94 -13.84
N GLY A 81 -4.84 11.04 -13.14
CA GLY A 81 -4.65 12.39 -13.65
C GLY A 81 -3.17 12.74 -13.86
N LEU A 82 -2.87 13.52 -14.90
CA LEU A 82 -1.51 13.91 -15.31
C LEU A 82 -0.71 14.63 -14.20
N LYS A 83 -1.40 15.28 -13.26
CA LYS A 83 -0.81 15.99 -12.11
C LYS A 83 0.03 15.08 -11.17
N VAL A 84 -0.12 13.76 -11.26
CA VAL A 84 0.67 12.82 -10.45
C VAL A 84 2.13 12.77 -10.89
N ILE A 85 2.44 13.14 -12.14
CA ILE A 85 3.81 13.11 -12.69
C ILE A 85 4.34 14.47 -13.16
N VAL A 86 3.45 15.45 -13.38
CA VAL A 86 3.85 16.79 -13.82
C VAL A 86 3.98 17.72 -12.61
N PRO A 87 5.15 18.32 -12.37
CA PRO A 87 5.33 19.33 -11.33
C PRO A 87 4.39 20.52 -11.55
N THR A 88 3.80 21.02 -10.46
CA THR A 88 3.09 22.31 -10.43
C THR A 88 4.03 23.48 -10.24
#